data_AF-A0A7D5LC37-F1
#
_entry.id   AF-A0A7D5LC37-F1
#
_cell.length_a   1.000
_cell.length_b   1.000
_cell.length_c   1.000
_cell.angle_alpha   90.00
_cell.angle_beta   90.00
_cell.angle_gamma   90.00
#
_symmetry.space_group_name_H-M   'P 1'
#
loop_
_entity.id
_entity.type
_entity.pdbx_description
1 polymer ?
#
loop_
_entity_poly.entity_id
_entity_poly.type
_entity_poly.pdbx_seq_one_letter_code
_entity_poly.pdbx_strand_id
1 'polypeptide(L)'
;MDDLVGLVKRSLADATRSEFDRRVDEQAALLADAARSGRLDSPGFGLGIELEAYAVDEERRLARVPETVFETDCDRELGAQNVEFHTDPTPFDGGGVDAQAAQLRRTLRRVRRAAETEGVEIVLDGMWTVPPPEGSPAYLAAVREREGVRIAENMTPSPRYCAIDNDVTGRCGGEISLSVPGVERRFPSILFESLTSSIQPHVQVPDVEAFPRYHDLAARTLGPVLALATNSPLLPPDLYDVDDPHRLLGETYHELRILTFEQSINGAWRKVRFPDDVGSATDAVDELVADPTCAPFLREWLADGDRETFADRFWELDHKRGTYWRWLRPVIGGQPVDGGDRWSIRLEYRPLPTQPSITDNVGFQCLVAGLVRGLGAADHPLATLDREAAERSFYDAVENGLEADLAWVTVDGDRTSDRSVVYEEVFEFARRGLREAGVPPGTIEEYLAPIEARWTDRTTPSRWKLDRVAERLDAGDGFDDAVRGMQAEYVRRAGTGEPFAEWS
;
A
#
# COMPACT_ATOMS: atom_id res chain seq x y z
N MET A 1 29.38 -3.13 -0.88
CA MET A 1 29.33 -2.66 0.53
C MET A 1 30.05 -1.33 0.73
N ASP A 2 31.25 -1.12 0.20
CA ASP A 2 31.95 0.20 0.29
C ASP A 2 31.21 1.30 -0.46
N ASP A 3 30.66 0.96 -1.63
CA ASP A 3 29.82 1.86 -2.43
C ASP A 3 28.52 2.26 -1.70
N LEU A 4 27.88 1.33 -0.99
CA LEU A 4 26.64 1.61 -0.23
C LEU A 4 26.85 2.67 0.85
N VAL A 5 27.87 2.51 1.70
CA VAL A 5 28.16 3.48 2.77
C VAL A 5 28.51 4.84 2.20
N GLY A 6 29.29 4.86 1.10
CA GLY A 6 29.64 6.10 0.40
C GLY A 6 28.41 6.83 -0.14
N LEU A 7 27.50 6.11 -0.81
CA LEU A 7 26.26 6.67 -1.35
C LEU A 7 25.32 7.19 -0.27
N VAL A 8 25.19 6.49 0.86
CA VAL A 8 24.37 6.95 1.99
C VAL A 8 24.92 8.25 2.58
N LYS A 9 26.22 8.33 2.87
CA LYS A 9 26.84 9.57 3.37
C LYS A 9 26.69 10.72 2.38
N ARG A 10 26.82 10.44 1.08
CA ARG A 10 26.65 11.42 0.02
C ARG A 10 25.20 11.91 -0.05
N SER A 11 24.23 11.00 0.07
CA SER A 11 22.79 11.32 0.11
C SER A 11 22.45 12.26 1.27
N LEU A 12 22.99 12.00 2.46
CA LEU A 12 22.67 12.76 3.67
C LEU A 12 23.45 14.08 3.81
N ALA A 13 24.29 14.45 2.85
CA ALA A 13 25.05 15.69 2.88
C ALA A 13 24.18 16.92 2.52
N ASP A 14 24.38 18.04 3.23
CA ASP A 14 23.64 19.29 3.01
C ASP A 14 23.77 19.84 1.57
N ALA A 15 24.96 19.67 0.97
CA ALA A 15 25.21 20.07 -0.42
C ALA A 15 24.34 19.28 -1.40
N THR A 16 24.15 17.98 -1.16
CA THR A 16 23.26 17.13 -1.98
C THR A 16 21.81 17.55 -1.83
N ARG A 17 21.36 17.82 -0.59
CA ARG A 17 19.99 18.30 -0.34
C ARG A 17 19.68 19.56 -1.12
N SER A 18 20.56 20.56 -1.05
CA SER A 18 20.39 21.83 -1.78
C SER A 18 20.31 21.65 -3.29
N GLU A 19 21.18 20.81 -3.86
CA GLU A 19 21.20 20.55 -5.30
C GLU A 19 20.00 19.70 -5.76
N PHE A 20 19.60 18.72 -4.96
CA PHE A 20 18.42 17.91 -5.22
C PHE A 20 17.14 18.75 -5.23
N ASP A 21 16.94 19.58 -4.21
CA ASP A 21 15.75 20.45 -4.10
C ASP A 21 15.69 21.43 -5.28
N ARG A 22 16.82 22.02 -5.69
CA ARG A 22 16.90 22.87 -6.89
C ARG A 22 16.44 22.13 -8.16
N ARG A 23 16.89 20.88 -8.36
CA ARG A 23 16.51 20.08 -9.54
C ARG A 23 15.06 19.63 -9.49
N VAL A 24 14.54 19.32 -8.30
CA VAL A 24 13.13 19.03 -8.06
C VAL A 24 12.28 20.24 -8.49
N ASP A 25 12.64 21.45 -8.06
CA ASP A 25 11.91 22.68 -8.43
C ASP A 25 11.91 22.90 -9.96
N GLU A 26 13.06 22.70 -10.61
CA GLU A 26 13.18 22.82 -12.07
C GLU A 26 12.32 21.79 -12.81
N GLN A 27 12.32 20.54 -12.34
CA GLN A 27 11.50 19.46 -12.92
C GLN A 27 10.01 19.67 -12.67
N ALA A 28 9.65 20.13 -11.47
CA ALA A 28 8.28 20.44 -11.09
C ALA A 28 7.70 21.57 -11.95
N ALA A 29 8.49 22.63 -12.23
CA ALA A 29 8.07 23.71 -13.11
C ALA A 29 7.69 23.21 -14.52
N LEU A 30 8.48 22.26 -15.07
CA LEU A 30 8.18 21.63 -16.36
C LEU A 30 6.89 20.80 -16.33
N LEU A 31 6.63 20.05 -15.25
CA LEU A 31 5.38 19.32 -15.09
C LEU A 31 4.18 20.26 -14.90
N ALA A 32 4.35 21.34 -14.15
CA ALA A 32 3.30 22.33 -13.94
C ALA A 32 2.89 23.02 -15.24
N ASP A 33 3.85 23.37 -16.09
CA ASP A 33 3.58 23.92 -17.43
C ASP A 33 2.92 22.89 -18.35
N ALA A 34 3.30 21.61 -18.26
CA ALA A 34 2.64 20.52 -18.98
C ALA A 34 1.18 20.35 -18.51
N ALA A 35 0.92 20.35 -17.20
CA ALA A 35 -0.42 20.27 -16.65
C ALA A 35 -1.30 21.43 -17.11
N ARG A 36 -0.80 22.68 -17.04
CA ARG A 36 -1.53 23.89 -17.47
C ARG A 36 -1.85 23.92 -18.97
N SER A 37 -1.10 23.19 -19.78
CA SER A 37 -1.30 23.11 -21.24
C SER A 37 -2.13 21.90 -21.68
N GLY A 38 -2.71 21.14 -20.74
CA GLY A 38 -3.48 19.92 -21.06
C GLY A 38 -2.62 18.75 -21.53
N ARG A 39 -1.30 18.80 -21.33
CA ARG A 39 -0.38 17.79 -21.87
C ARG A 39 -0.52 16.41 -21.21
N LEU A 40 -1.08 16.38 -20.00
CA LEU A 40 -1.33 15.19 -19.20
C LEU A 40 -2.64 14.47 -19.56
N ASP A 41 -3.44 15.03 -20.48
CA ASP A 41 -4.67 14.41 -20.93
C ASP A 41 -4.36 13.08 -21.62
N SER A 42 -5.18 12.07 -21.32
CA SER A 42 -5.01 10.70 -21.80
C SER A 42 -6.26 10.25 -22.57
N PRO A 43 -6.14 9.30 -23.53
CA PRO A 43 -7.28 8.84 -24.34
C PRO A 43 -8.44 8.26 -23.53
N GLY A 44 -8.16 7.78 -22.32
CA GLY A 44 -9.15 7.19 -21.43
C GLY A 44 -8.57 6.88 -20.05
N PHE A 45 -9.42 6.29 -19.21
CA PHE A 45 -9.00 5.73 -17.93
C PHE A 45 -8.07 4.54 -18.14
N GLY A 46 -7.14 4.36 -17.22
CA GLY A 46 -6.20 3.23 -17.18
C GLY A 46 -6.16 2.61 -15.80
N LEU A 47 -5.79 1.32 -15.76
CA LEU A 47 -5.63 0.53 -14.55
C LEU A 47 -4.19 0.05 -14.41
N GLY A 48 -3.73 -0.02 -13.17
CA GLY A 48 -2.56 -0.78 -12.76
C GLY A 48 -2.72 -1.22 -11.30
N ILE A 49 -1.89 -2.14 -10.84
CA ILE A 49 -1.84 -2.54 -9.44
C ILE A 49 -0.42 -2.96 -9.07
N GLU A 50 0.00 -2.52 -7.89
CA GLU A 50 1.17 -3.04 -7.18
C GLU A 50 0.65 -3.99 -6.09
N LEU A 51 1.36 -5.09 -5.85
CA LEU A 51 1.00 -6.12 -4.87
C LEU A 51 2.24 -6.65 -4.17
N GLU A 52 2.25 -6.58 -2.85
CA GLU A 52 3.37 -7.06 -2.04
C GLU A 52 3.05 -8.43 -1.38
N ALA A 53 4.07 -9.23 -1.10
CA ALA A 53 3.95 -10.55 -0.50
C ALA A 53 5.16 -10.92 0.38
N TYR A 54 5.05 -12.01 1.14
CA TYR A 54 6.10 -12.50 2.04
C TYR A 54 6.71 -13.81 1.55
N ALA A 55 8.02 -13.97 1.72
CA ALA A 55 8.71 -15.25 1.67
C ALA A 55 8.82 -15.88 3.07
N VAL A 56 8.50 -17.17 3.15
CA VAL A 56 8.45 -17.91 4.43
C VAL A 56 9.05 -19.30 4.31
N ASP A 57 9.64 -19.80 5.41
CA ASP A 57 10.19 -21.15 5.48
C ASP A 57 9.10 -22.23 5.70
N GLU A 58 9.52 -23.49 5.83
CA GLU A 58 8.63 -24.64 6.06
C GLU A 58 7.83 -24.51 7.36
N GLU A 59 8.40 -23.86 8.38
CA GLU A 59 7.74 -23.52 9.65
C GLU A 59 6.93 -22.21 9.61
N ARG A 60 6.76 -21.62 8.43
CA ARG A 60 6.04 -20.35 8.19
C ARG A 60 6.70 -19.14 8.84
N ARG A 61 7.98 -19.21 9.19
CA ARG A 61 8.72 -18.06 9.71
C ARG A 61 9.21 -17.21 8.55
N LEU A 62 9.41 -15.91 8.79
CA LEU A 62 9.96 -15.01 7.77
C LEU A 62 11.29 -15.54 7.25
N ALA A 63 11.39 -15.66 5.93
CA ALA A 63 12.58 -16.10 5.24
C ALA A 63 13.05 -15.01 4.29
N ARG A 64 14.37 -14.91 4.09
CA ARG A 64 14.91 -14.00 3.08
C ARG A 64 14.58 -14.54 1.70
N VAL A 65 14.13 -13.67 0.81
CA VAL A 65 13.86 -13.99 -0.58
C VAL A 65 15.18 -14.36 -1.27
N PRO A 66 15.31 -15.55 -1.87
CA PRO A 66 16.49 -15.94 -2.62
C PRO A 66 16.72 -15.05 -3.84
N GLU A 67 17.98 -14.81 -4.17
CA GLU A 67 18.36 -13.97 -5.32
C GLU A 67 17.77 -14.46 -6.65
N THR A 68 17.65 -15.79 -6.82
CA THR A 68 17.06 -16.44 -8.00
C THR A 68 15.58 -16.10 -8.20
N VAL A 69 14.86 -15.71 -7.15
CA VAL A 69 13.46 -15.27 -7.25
C VAL A 69 13.37 -13.91 -7.94
N PHE A 70 14.32 -13.00 -7.69
CA PHE A 70 14.39 -11.69 -8.34
C PHE A 70 14.86 -11.75 -9.81
N GLU A 71 15.22 -12.92 -10.31
CA GLU A 71 15.41 -13.15 -11.75
C GLU A 71 14.06 -13.36 -12.48
N THR A 72 12.95 -13.37 -11.73
CA THR A 72 11.58 -13.40 -12.26
C THR A 72 10.94 -12.00 -12.31
N ASP A 73 9.66 -11.90 -12.65
CA ASP A 73 8.95 -10.63 -12.80
C ASP A 73 8.47 -10.06 -11.43
N CYS A 74 9.37 -9.94 -10.45
CA CYS A 74 9.10 -9.31 -9.15
C CYS A 74 10.29 -8.47 -8.67
N ASP A 75 9.98 -7.44 -7.91
CA ASP A 75 10.95 -6.50 -7.37
C ASP A 75 11.18 -6.72 -5.87
N ARG A 76 12.27 -6.13 -5.36
CA ARG A 76 12.59 -6.13 -3.93
C ARG A 76 11.79 -5.03 -3.24
N GLU A 77 11.35 -5.32 -2.02
CA GLU A 77 10.83 -4.30 -1.10
C GLU A 77 11.74 -4.03 0.09
N LEU A 78 11.32 -3.19 1.04
CA LEU A 78 12.12 -2.76 2.20
C LEU A 78 12.75 -3.94 2.95
N GLY A 79 11.94 -4.93 3.34
CA GLY A 79 12.41 -6.12 4.03
C GLY A 79 12.99 -7.15 3.07
N ALA A 80 14.04 -7.85 3.52
CA ALA A 80 14.64 -8.94 2.74
C ALA A 80 13.68 -10.13 2.54
N GLN A 81 12.57 -10.18 3.27
CA GLN A 81 11.49 -11.15 3.18
C GLN A 81 10.35 -10.74 2.25
N ASN A 82 10.33 -9.49 1.77
CA ASN A 82 9.23 -8.95 0.96
C ASN A 82 9.57 -9.03 -0.53
N VAL A 83 8.54 -9.31 -1.34
CA VAL A 83 8.57 -9.17 -2.79
C VAL A 83 7.42 -8.29 -3.24
N GLU A 84 7.61 -7.55 -4.33
CA GLU A 84 6.58 -6.72 -4.95
C GLU A 84 6.34 -7.16 -6.39
N PHE A 85 5.07 -7.14 -6.80
CA PHE A 85 4.63 -7.41 -8.16
C PHE A 85 3.96 -6.16 -8.73
N HIS A 86 4.26 -5.86 -9.99
CA HIS A 86 3.58 -4.80 -10.73
C HIS A 86 2.92 -5.37 -11.98
N THR A 87 1.75 -4.84 -12.32
CA THR A 87 1.15 -5.03 -13.63
C THR A 87 1.57 -3.92 -14.57
N ASP A 88 1.78 -4.25 -15.85
CA ASP A 88 1.78 -3.23 -16.90
C ASP A 88 0.41 -2.56 -16.93
N PRO A 89 0.32 -1.23 -17.14
CA PRO A 89 -0.96 -0.58 -17.10
C PRO A 89 -1.80 -0.95 -18.33
N THR A 90 -3.10 -1.11 -18.12
CA THR A 90 -4.06 -1.48 -19.18
C THR A 90 -5.16 -0.43 -19.29
N PRO A 91 -5.90 -0.39 -20.41
CA PRO A 91 -7.13 0.40 -20.49
C PRO A 91 -8.10 -0.02 -19.37
N PHE A 92 -8.91 0.91 -18.85
CA PHE A 92 -9.99 0.57 -17.94
C PHE A 92 -11.22 0.11 -18.73
N ASP A 93 -11.21 -1.17 -19.12
CA ASP A 93 -12.31 -1.91 -19.72
C ASP A 93 -12.26 -3.40 -19.32
N GLY A 94 -13.18 -4.23 -19.85
CA GLY A 94 -13.22 -5.66 -19.53
C GLY A 94 -11.94 -6.42 -19.93
N GLY A 95 -11.37 -6.12 -21.10
CA GLY A 95 -10.15 -6.77 -21.56
C GLY A 95 -8.93 -6.36 -20.74
N GLY A 96 -8.88 -5.10 -20.30
CA GLY A 96 -7.87 -4.59 -19.38
C GLY A 96 -7.91 -5.28 -18.02
N VAL A 97 -9.09 -5.38 -17.40
CA VAL A 97 -9.26 -6.10 -16.11
C VAL A 97 -8.80 -7.56 -16.23
N ASP A 98 -9.20 -8.26 -17.30
CA ASP A 98 -8.77 -9.64 -17.54
C ASP A 98 -7.25 -9.75 -17.73
N ALA A 99 -6.63 -8.77 -18.40
CA ALA A 99 -5.18 -8.72 -18.58
C ALA A 99 -4.42 -8.48 -17.27
N GLN A 100 -4.89 -7.56 -16.41
CA GLN A 100 -4.35 -7.33 -15.06
C GLN A 100 -4.34 -8.64 -14.26
N ALA A 101 -5.49 -9.31 -14.18
CA ALA A 101 -5.66 -10.54 -13.44
C ALA A 101 -4.79 -11.68 -14.01
N ALA A 102 -4.74 -11.82 -15.34
CA ALA A 102 -3.92 -12.83 -15.99
C ALA A 102 -2.42 -12.61 -15.76
N GLN A 103 -1.96 -11.35 -15.76
CA GLN A 103 -0.57 -10.98 -15.47
C GLN A 103 -0.21 -11.32 -14.03
N LEU A 104 -0.98 -10.87 -13.05
CA LEU A 104 -0.74 -11.20 -11.64
C LEU A 104 -0.70 -12.71 -11.39
N ARG A 105 -1.71 -13.45 -11.89
CA ARG A 105 -1.74 -14.92 -11.75
C ARG A 105 -0.51 -15.58 -12.39
N ARG A 106 -0.06 -15.10 -13.56
CA ARG A 106 1.12 -15.66 -14.26
C ARG A 106 2.41 -15.33 -13.53
N THR A 107 2.56 -14.11 -13.03
CA THR A 107 3.73 -13.65 -12.29
C THR A 107 3.85 -14.38 -10.96
N LEU A 108 2.79 -14.37 -10.14
CA LEU A 108 2.77 -15.07 -8.85
C LEU A 108 3.10 -16.56 -8.99
N ARG A 109 2.56 -17.25 -10.01
CA ARG A 109 2.91 -18.67 -10.27
C ARG A 109 4.38 -18.87 -10.60
N ARG A 110 4.99 -17.97 -11.37
CA ARG A 110 6.42 -18.06 -11.72
C ARG A 110 7.30 -17.83 -10.50
N VAL A 111 6.97 -16.81 -9.70
CA VAL A 111 7.71 -16.45 -8.49
C VAL A 111 7.59 -17.56 -7.44
N ARG A 112 6.38 -18.08 -7.19
CA ARG A 112 6.17 -19.24 -6.29
C ARG A 112 7.00 -20.44 -6.73
N ARG A 113 7.02 -20.76 -8.02
CA ARG A 113 7.83 -21.88 -8.53
C ARG A 113 9.33 -21.67 -8.32
N ALA A 114 9.84 -20.44 -8.48
CA ALA A 114 11.24 -20.12 -8.21
C ALA A 114 11.56 -20.21 -6.71
N ALA A 115 10.67 -19.73 -5.84
CA ALA A 115 10.81 -19.84 -4.40
C ALA A 115 10.77 -21.31 -3.93
N GLU A 116 9.86 -22.11 -4.46
CA GLU A 116 9.73 -23.56 -4.15
C GLU A 116 11.03 -24.32 -4.44
N THR A 117 11.76 -23.97 -5.51
CA THR A 117 13.05 -24.61 -5.83
C THR A 117 14.15 -24.30 -4.82
N GLU A 118 13.99 -23.25 -4.03
CA GLU A 118 14.90 -22.79 -2.98
C GLU A 118 14.39 -23.11 -1.57
N GLY A 119 13.26 -23.83 -1.44
CA GLY A 119 12.69 -24.23 -0.15
C GLY A 119 11.93 -23.11 0.58
N VAL A 120 11.42 -22.12 -0.15
CA VAL A 120 10.67 -20.97 0.40
C VAL A 120 9.30 -20.87 -0.25
N GLU A 121 8.29 -20.44 0.50
CA GLU A 121 6.94 -20.21 -0.02
C GLU A 121 6.62 -18.71 -0.08
N ILE A 122 5.95 -18.28 -1.16
CA ILE A 122 5.44 -16.90 -1.30
C ILE A 122 3.96 -16.83 -0.93
N VAL A 123 3.65 -16.05 0.11
CA VAL A 123 2.32 -15.94 0.72
C VAL A 123 1.76 -14.52 0.57
N LEU A 124 0.49 -14.44 0.19
CA LEU A 124 -0.28 -13.19 0.15
C LEU A 124 -0.99 -12.96 1.49
N ASP A 125 -0.54 -11.97 2.26
CA ASP A 125 -1.11 -11.56 3.54
C ASP A 125 -0.89 -10.04 3.69
N GLY A 126 -1.59 -9.32 4.56
CA GLY A 126 -1.37 -7.89 4.81
C GLY A 126 -0.41 -7.56 5.97
N MET A 127 -0.21 -8.51 6.90
CA MET A 127 0.76 -8.38 7.99
C MET A 127 1.19 -9.75 8.50
N TRP A 128 2.51 -9.98 8.60
CA TRP A 128 3.03 -11.28 9.01
C TRP A 128 3.08 -11.45 10.53
N THR A 129 2.65 -12.62 11.03
CA THR A 129 2.48 -12.88 12.47
C THR A 129 3.37 -13.99 13.04
N VAL A 130 4.09 -14.77 12.21
CA VAL A 130 4.96 -15.83 12.73
C VAL A 130 6.36 -15.28 13.00
N PRO A 131 6.85 -15.34 14.26
CA PRO A 131 8.20 -14.87 14.59
C PRO A 131 9.31 -15.68 13.88
N PRO A 132 10.42 -15.03 13.51
CA PRO A 132 11.63 -15.69 13.06
C PRO A 132 12.29 -16.50 14.19
N PRO A 133 13.23 -17.42 13.89
CA PRO A 133 13.88 -18.27 14.90
C PRO A 133 14.57 -17.49 16.04
N GLU A 134 15.16 -16.33 15.73
CA GLU A 134 15.80 -15.44 16.70
C GLU A 134 14.82 -14.55 17.49
N GLY A 135 13.54 -14.56 17.14
CA GLY A 135 12.49 -13.69 17.69
C GLY A 135 12.38 -12.34 16.96
N SER A 136 11.17 -11.83 16.86
CA SER A 136 10.84 -10.59 16.14
C SER A 136 11.58 -9.36 16.68
N PRO A 137 11.72 -9.14 18.02
CA PRO A 137 12.52 -8.03 18.53
C PRO A 137 13.96 -8.06 18.04
N ALA A 138 14.62 -9.23 18.07
CA ALA A 138 16.00 -9.38 17.64
C ALA A 138 16.15 -9.20 16.12
N TYR A 139 15.24 -9.80 15.34
CA TYR A 139 15.25 -9.70 13.89
C TYR A 139 15.07 -8.26 13.40
N LEU A 140 14.08 -7.53 13.95
CA LEU A 140 13.75 -6.16 13.55
C LEU A 140 14.75 -5.13 14.09
N ALA A 141 15.44 -5.44 15.19
CA ALA A 141 16.50 -4.59 15.75
C ALA A 141 17.91 -4.96 15.30
N ALA A 142 18.08 -5.98 14.45
CA ALA A 142 19.38 -6.41 13.96
C ALA A 142 20.00 -5.33 13.07
N VAL A 143 20.96 -4.59 13.61
CA VAL A 143 21.68 -3.53 12.91
C VAL A 143 23.20 -3.69 13.05
N ARG A 144 23.93 -3.30 12.02
CA ARG A 144 25.38 -3.17 12.03
C ARG A 144 25.76 -1.72 11.74
N GLU A 145 26.81 -1.23 12.39
CA GLU A 145 27.36 0.09 12.08
C GLU A 145 28.64 -0.02 11.26
N ARG A 146 28.75 0.81 10.23
CA ARG A 146 29.95 0.93 9.41
C ARG A 146 30.24 2.37 9.07
N GLU A 147 31.38 2.87 9.54
CA GLU A 147 31.84 4.24 9.35
C GLU A 147 30.78 5.32 9.68
N GLY A 148 29.97 5.09 10.71
CA GLY A 148 28.89 6.00 11.14
C GLY A 148 27.59 5.88 10.34
N VAL A 149 27.45 4.88 9.45
CA VAL A 149 26.19 4.52 8.82
C VAL A 149 25.64 3.26 9.47
N ARG A 150 24.37 3.30 9.87
CA ARG A 150 23.63 2.14 10.39
C ARG A 150 23.05 1.34 9.24
N ILE A 151 23.14 0.02 9.29
CA ILE A 151 22.61 -0.88 8.27
C ILE A 151 21.79 -1.96 8.97
N ALA A 152 20.49 -1.97 8.76
CA ALA A 152 19.62 -3.04 9.22
C ALA A 152 19.93 -4.35 8.46
N GLU A 153 20.17 -5.44 9.17
CA GLU A 153 20.65 -6.70 8.58
C GLU A 153 19.61 -7.34 7.67
N ASN A 154 18.33 -7.26 8.07
CA ASN A 154 17.20 -7.85 7.37
C ASN A 154 16.49 -6.88 6.42
N MET A 155 17.09 -5.73 6.14
CA MET A 155 16.64 -4.81 5.10
C MET A 155 17.26 -5.19 3.76
N THR A 156 16.55 -4.93 2.66
CA THR A 156 17.11 -5.02 1.31
C THR A 156 18.39 -4.18 1.21
N PRO A 157 19.50 -4.70 0.66
CA PRO A 157 20.79 -4.02 0.60
C PRO A 157 20.82 -2.89 -0.46
N SER A 158 19.94 -1.91 -0.29
CA SER A 158 19.75 -0.75 -1.16
C SER A 158 20.32 0.51 -0.49
N PRO A 159 21.18 1.29 -1.18
CA PRO A 159 21.62 2.59 -0.69
C PRO A 159 20.44 3.53 -0.37
N ARG A 160 19.34 3.42 -1.13
CA ARG A 160 18.14 4.22 -0.92
C ARG A 160 17.44 3.88 0.39
N TYR A 161 17.12 2.62 0.64
CA TYR A 161 16.45 2.21 1.89
C TYR A 161 17.34 2.52 3.11
N CYS A 162 18.64 2.25 3.01
CA CYS A 162 19.59 2.57 4.07
C CYS A 162 19.66 4.09 4.34
N ALA A 163 19.65 4.93 3.30
CA ALA A 163 19.64 6.38 3.47
C ALA A 163 18.33 6.89 4.09
N ILE A 164 17.17 6.34 3.71
CA ILE A 164 15.87 6.65 4.34
C ILE A 164 15.91 6.30 5.84
N ASP A 165 16.35 5.09 6.16
CA ASP A 165 16.48 4.60 7.53
C ASP A 165 17.37 5.52 8.40
N ASN A 166 18.54 5.91 7.89
CA ASN A 166 19.46 6.80 8.60
C ASN A 166 18.94 8.25 8.72
N ASP A 167 18.25 8.80 7.70
CA ASP A 167 17.66 10.15 7.77
C ASP A 167 16.54 10.20 8.81
N VAL A 168 15.65 9.19 8.80
CA VAL A 168 14.54 9.08 9.76
C VAL A 168 15.05 8.82 11.17
N THR A 169 15.84 7.76 11.38
CA THR A 169 16.35 7.40 12.72
C THR A 169 17.21 8.50 13.33
N GLY A 170 18.03 9.19 12.52
CA GLY A 170 18.85 10.32 12.97
C GLY A 170 18.00 11.48 13.50
N ARG A 171 16.82 11.73 12.93
CA ARG A 171 15.86 12.75 13.39
C ARG A 171 15.08 12.31 14.62
N CYS A 172 14.84 11.01 14.77
CA CYS A 172 14.17 10.44 15.94
C CYS A 172 15.09 10.25 17.16
N GLY A 173 16.35 10.68 17.10
CA GLY A 173 17.30 10.54 18.22
C GLY A 173 17.91 9.13 18.33
N GLY A 174 17.88 8.35 17.25
CA GLY A 174 18.56 7.06 17.13
C GLY A 174 17.66 5.84 17.23
N GLU A 175 16.41 5.99 17.67
CA GLU A 175 15.41 4.91 17.74
C GLU A 175 14.04 5.41 17.32
N ILE A 176 13.17 4.52 16.86
CA ILE A 176 11.80 4.80 16.43
C ILE A 176 10.85 3.97 17.30
N SER A 177 9.75 4.58 17.73
CA SER A 177 8.77 3.92 18.61
C SER A 177 7.65 3.29 17.81
N LEU A 178 7.19 2.12 18.25
CA LEU A 178 5.94 1.48 17.82
C LEU A 178 5.05 1.30 19.06
N SER A 179 3.92 2.01 19.06
CA SER A 179 2.90 2.05 20.12
C SER A 179 1.55 1.75 19.48
N VAL A 180 1.07 0.53 19.71
CA VAL A 180 -0.25 0.03 19.28
C VAL A 180 -0.83 -0.81 20.42
N PRO A 181 -2.13 -1.16 20.43
CA PRO A 181 -2.70 -1.95 21.54
C PRO A 181 -1.87 -3.20 21.87
N GLY A 182 -1.43 -3.29 23.12
CA GLY A 182 -0.61 -4.39 23.64
C GLY A 182 0.89 -4.38 23.26
N VAL A 183 1.37 -3.38 22.51
CA VAL A 183 2.77 -3.26 22.08
C VAL A 183 3.30 -1.86 22.36
N GLU A 184 4.38 -1.79 23.13
CA GLU A 184 5.21 -0.60 23.31
C GLU A 184 6.68 -0.97 23.09
N ARG A 185 7.22 -0.63 21.93
CA ARG A 185 8.57 -1.03 21.51
C ARG A 185 9.35 0.14 20.90
N ARG A 186 10.68 0.03 20.95
CA ARG A 186 11.60 0.92 20.25
C ARG A 186 12.53 0.10 19.39
N PHE A 187 12.76 0.55 18.16
CA PHE A 187 13.62 -0.11 17.20
C PHE A 187 14.72 0.85 16.70
N PRO A 188 15.95 0.35 16.46
CA PRO A 188 17.03 1.16 15.91
C PRO A 188 16.90 1.42 14.40
N SER A 189 15.82 0.98 13.76
CA SER A 189 15.59 1.10 12.32
C SER A 189 14.09 1.18 12.01
N ILE A 190 13.74 1.73 10.84
CA ILE A 190 12.39 1.70 10.26
C ILE A 190 11.93 0.28 9.90
N LEU A 191 12.83 -0.72 9.94
CA LEU A 191 12.62 -2.08 9.44
C LEU A 191 11.35 -2.78 9.95
N PHE A 192 10.80 -2.41 11.11
CA PHE A 192 9.52 -2.97 11.57
C PHE A 192 8.35 -2.69 10.61
N GLU A 193 8.47 -1.70 9.73
CA GLU A 193 7.55 -1.47 8.61
C GLU A 193 7.48 -2.65 7.64
N SER A 194 8.56 -3.43 7.51
CA SER A 194 8.61 -4.63 6.64
C SER A 194 7.74 -5.79 7.12
N LEU A 195 7.12 -5.67 8.31
CA LEU A 195 6.03 -6.57 8.71
C LEU A 195 4.78 -6.35 7.88
N THR A 196 4.67 -5.25 7.16
CA THR A 196 3.50 -4.85 6.39
C THR A 196 3.60 -5.28 4.94
N SER A 197 2.44 -5.44 4.29
CA SER A 197 2.37 -5.52 2.84
C SER A 197 1.03 -5.04 2.30
N SER A 198 1.05 -4.48 1.10
CA SER A 198 -0.08 -3.74 0.55
C SER A 198 -0.43 -4.11 -0.90
N ILE A 199 -1.64 -3.75 -1.30
CA ILE A 199 -1.95 -3.49 -2.71
C ILE A 199 -2.12 -1.99 -2.93
N GLN A 200 -1.74 -1.56 -4.13
CA GLN A 200 -1.85 -0.17 -4.55
C GLN A 200 -2.55 -0.10 -5.91
N PRO A 201 -3.89 -0.09 -5.97
CA PRO A 201 -4.60 0.16 -7.22
C PRO A 201 -4.25 1.55 -7.78
N HIS A 202 -3.82 1.57 -9.04
CA HIS A 202 -3.62 2.78 -9.81
C HIS A 202 -4.80 3.02 -10.75
N VAL A 203 -5.34 4.24 -10.70
CA VAL A 203 -6.42 4.70 -11.57
C VAL A 203 -5.95 5.94 -12.32
N GLN A 204 -5.62 5.78 -13.60
CA GLN A 204 -5.32 6.92 -14.48
C GLN A 204 -6.60 7.67 -14.82
N VAL A 205 -6.57 8.99 -14.67
CA VAL A 205 -7.70 9.88 -14.98
C VAL A 205 -7.45 10.51 -16.36
N PRO A 206 -8.45 10.54 -17.27
CA PRO A 206 -8.23 10.99 -18.64
C PRO A 206 -8.07 12.51 -18.79
N ASP A 207 -8.70 13.30 -17.92
CA ASP A 207 -8.80 14.75 -18.03
C ASP A 207 -8.12 15.42 -16.83
N VAL A 208 -7.11 16.24 -17.11
CA VAL A 208 -6.35 16.96 -16.09
C VAL A 208 -7.19 17.98 -15.32
N GLU A 209 -8.20 18.60 -15.93
CA GLU A 209 -9.09 19.55 -15.28
C GLU A 209 -10.04 18.86 -14.30
N ALA A 210 -10.41 17.61 -14.60
CA ALA A 210 -11.26 16.80 -13.73
C ALA A 210 -10.50 16.11 -12.59
N PHE A 211 -9.17 16.06 -12.64
CA PHE A 211 -8.34 15.34 -11.66
C PHE A 211 -8.63 15.72 -10.20
N PRO A 212 -8.74 17.01 -9.82
CA PRO A 212 -9.05 17.41 -8.44
C PRO A 212 -10.30 16.73 -7.87
N ARG A 213 -11.35 16.68 -8.69
CA ARG A 213 -12.60 16.04 -8.30
C ARG A 213 -12.42 14.54 -8.07
N TYR A 214 -11.73 13.84 -8.98
CA TYR A 214 -11.51 12.40 -8.83
C TYR A 214 -10.62 12.08 -7.63
N HIS A 215 -9.61 12.93 -7.38
CA HIS A 215 -8.77 12.85 -6.19
C HIS A 215 -9.61 12.95 -4.91
N ASP A 216 -10.43 14.00 -4.80
CA ASP A 216 -11.20 14.23 -3.58
C ASP A 216 -12.27 13.15 -3.40
N LEU A 217 -12.96 12.73 -4.48
CA LEU A 217 -13.87 11.58 -4.44
C LEU A 217 -13.15 10.33 -3.91
N ALA A 218 -11.99 9.98 -4.46
CA ALA A 218 -11.22 8.83 -4.00
C ALA A 218 -10.76 8.95 -2.53
N ALA A 219 -10.40 10.15 -2.07
CA ALA A 219 -10.03 10.38 -0.68
C ALA A 219 -11.22 10.10 0.27
N ARG A 220 -12.45 10.42 -0.14
CA ARG A 220 -13.66 10.18 0.65
C ARG A 220 -14.05 8.70 0.72
N THR A 221 -13.53 7.85 -0.16
CA THR A 221 -13.78 6.41 -0.12
C THR A 221 -12.77 5.63 0.72
N LEU A 222 -11.68 6.24 1.16
CA LEU A 222 -10.59 5.57 1.90
C LEU A 222 -11.10 4.76 3.11
N GLY A 223 -11.97 5.35 3.94
CA GLY A 223 -12.55 4.64 5.10
C GLY A 223 -13.44 3.46 4.72
N PRO A 224 -14.55 3.68 3.98
CA PRO A 224 -15.47 2.60 3.61
C PRO A 224 -14.81 1.42 2.89
N VAL A 225 -13.87 1.69 1.97
CA VAL A 225 -13.16 0.64 1.23
C VAL A 225 -12.15 -0.07 2.13
N LEU A 226 -11.40 0.65 2.98
CA LEU A 226 -10.47 0.00 3.92
C LEU A 226 -11.20 -0.94 4.88
N ALA A 227 -12.36 -0.54 5.39
CA ALA A 227 -13.18 -1.36 6.28
C ALA A 227 -13.55 -2.73 5.67
N LEU A 228 -13.76 -2.82 4.35
CA LEU A 228 -13.97 -4.09 3.63
C LEU A 228 -12.69 -4.91 3.46
N ALA A 229 -11.54 -4.23 3.44
CA ALA A 229 -10.24 -4.80 3.07
C ALA A 229 -9.41 -5.29 4.26
N THR A 230 -9.73 -4.89 5.49
CA THR A 230 -8.89 -5.10 6.68
C THR A 230 -8.32 -6.52 6.78
N ASN A 231 -6.99 -6.63 6.94
CA ASN A 231 -6.26 -7.91 6.98
C ASN A 231 -5.04 -7.92 7.94
N SER A 232 -4.83 -6.90 8.76
CA SER A 232 -3.66 -6.82 9.67
C SER A 232 -4.00 -6.62 11.15
N PRO A 233 -4.75 -7.53 11.81
CA PRO A 233 -5.18 -7.32 13.19
C PRO A 233 -4.14 -7.66 14.27
N LEU A 234 -3.06 -8.33 13.90
CA LEU A 234 -2.08 -8.89 14.85
C LEU A 234 -0.66 -8.70 14.32
N LEU A 235 0.25 -8.40 15.23
CA LEU A 235 1.70 -8.47 15.07
C LEU A 235 2.21 -9.87 15.47
N PRO A 236 3.51 -10.16 15.31
CA PRO A 236 4.12 -11.33 15.94
C PRO A 236 3.89 -11.39 17.47
N PRO A 237 3.46 -12.54 18.03
CA PRO A 237 3.13 -12.70 19.45
C PRO A 237 4.24 -12.27 20.42
N ASP A 238 5.50 -12.47 20.04
CA ASP A 238 6.68 -12.13 20.84
C ASP A 238 7.02 -10.63 20.87
N LEU A 239 6.24 -9.80 20.16
CA LEU A 239 6.27 -8.35 20.32
C LEU A 239 5.34 -7.85 21.43
N TYR A 240 4.35 -8.64 21.83
CA TYR A 240 3.33 -8.24 22.79
C TYR A 240 3.78 -8.44 24.24
N ASP A 241 3.38 -7.51 25.11
CA ASP A 241 3.41 -7.68 26.56
C ASP A 241 1.99 -7.91 27.07
N VAL A 242 1.47 -9.14 26.93
CA VAL A 242 0.04 -9.41 27.14
C VAL A 242 -0.19 -10.40 28.29
N ASP A 243 -0.87 -9.90 29.32
CA ASP A 243 -1.36 -10.69 30.46
C ASP A 243 -2.72 -11.37 30.17
N ASP A 244 -3.53 -10.76 29.30
CA ASP A 244 -4.87 -11.25 28.91
C ASP A 244 -5.04 -11.21 27.37
N PRO A 245 -4.82 -12.34 26.68
CA PRO A 245 -4.98 -12.43 25.24
C PRO A 245 -6.39 -12.12 24.74
N HIS A 246 -7.45 -12.47 25.48
CA HIS A 246 -8.82 -12.18 25.04
C HIS A 246 -9.11 -10.67 25.06
N ARG A 247 -8.57 -9.97 26.06
CA ARG A 247 -8.62 -8.51 26.08
C ARG A 247 -7.89 -7.91 24.88
N LEU A 248 -6.70 -8.41 24.54
CA LEU A 248 -5.97 -7.96 23.36
C LEU A 248 -6.82 -8.12 22.09
N LEU A 249 -7.45 -9.27 21.88
CA LEU A 249 -8.26 -9.52 20.68
C LEU A 249 -9.44 -8.54 20.55
N GLY A 250 -9.98 -8.03 21.67
CA GLY A 250 -11.05 -7.04 21.68
C GLY A 250 -10.58 -5.58 21.58
N GLU A 251 -9.31 -5.30 21.86
CA GLU A 251 -8.72 -3.94 21.84
C GLU A 251 -7.81 -3.69 20.63
N THR A 252 -7.33 -4.75 19.97
CA THR A 252 -6.46 -4.63 18.79
C THR A 252 -7.21 -4.04 17.61
N TYR A 253 -6.49 -3.28 16.79
CA TYR A 253 -7.05 -2.62 15.62
C TYR A 253 -7.18 -3.61 14.47
N HIS A 254 -8.13 -3.37 13.56
CA HIS A 254 -8.34 -4.25 12.42
C HIS A 254 -7.30 -4.09 11.31
N GLU A 255 -6.59 -2.95 11.26
CA GLU A 255 -5.55 -2.65 10.27
C GLU A 255 -4.30 -2.00 10.89
N LEU A 256 -3.54 -2.75 11.69
CA LEU A 256 -2.32 -2.26 12.37
C LEU A 256 -1.27 -1.72 11.39
N ARG A 257 -1.25 -2.18 10.14
CA ARG A 257 -0.34 -1.73 9.09
C ARG A 257 -0.32 -0.21 8.94
N ILE A 258 -1.48 0.45 9.02
CA ILE A 258 -1.56 1.91 8.86
C ILE A 258 -0.68 2.58 9.92
N LEU A 259 -0.83 2.20 11.18
CA LEU A 259 -0.03 2.75 12.27
C LEU A 259 1.42 2.28 12.24
N THR A 260 1.70 1.05 11.83
CA THR A 260 3.06 0.56 11.67
C THR A 260 3.85 1.42 10.66
N PHE A 261 3.26 1.72 9.50
CA PHE A 261 3.92 2.57 8.51
C PHE A 261 3.99 4.04 8.96
N GLU A 262 2.89 4.56 9.54
CA GLU A 262 2.90 5.93 10.04
C GLU A 262 3.96 6.14 11.11
N GLN A 263 4.08 5.24 12.08
CA GLN A 263 5.01 5.40 13.18
C GLN A 263 6.47 5.12 12.77
N SER A 264 6.71 4.33 11.73
CA SER A 264 8.07 4.10 11.21
C SER A 264 8.69 5.36 10.61
N ILE A 265 7.88 6.27 10.06
CA ILE A 265 8.35 7.49 9.40
C ILE A 265 8.04 8.75 10.23
N ASN A 266 6.87 8.81 10.85
CA ASN A 266 6.32 10.08 11.31
C ASN A 266 6.92 10.61 12.63
N GLY A 267 7.82 9.86 13.26
CA GLY A 267 8.68 10.42 14.31
C GLY A 267 9.61 11.52 13.77
N ALA A 268 10.01 11.42 12.50
CA ALA A 268 10.91 12.38 11.85
C ALA A 268 10.16 13.54 11.16
N TRP A 269 9.00 13.25 10.56
CA TRP A 269 8.17 14.21 9.81
C TRP A 269 6.68 13.85 9.91
N ARG A 270 5.77 14.56 9.24
CA ARG A 270 4.38 14.09 9.08
C ARG A 270 4.10 13.78 7.61
N LYS A 271 4.75 12.71 7.13
CA LYS A 271 4.77 12.31 5.72
C LYS A 271 3.72 11.26 5.41
N VAL A 272 3.62 10.20 6.21
CA VAL A 272 2.64 9.12 6.02
C VAL A 272 1.32 9.60 6.60
N ARG A 273 0.35 9.96 5.77
CA ARG A 273 -0.92 10.54 6.27
C ARG A 273 -2.06 10.49 5.27
N PHE A 274 -3.26 10.74 5.77
CA PHE A 274 -4.45 11.04 4.96
C PHE A 274 -4.16 12.23 4.02
N PRO A 275 -4.60 12.19 2.74
CA PRO A 275 -4.33 13.24 1.77
C PRO A 275 -5.03 14.57 2.15
N ASP A 276 -4.44 15.68 1.70
CA ASP A 276 -5.11 16.99 1.66
C ASP A 276 -5.98 17.08 0.39
N ASP A 277 -6.96 17.98 0.37
CA ASP A 277 -7.74 18.24 -0.85
C ASP A 277 -6.88 19.01 -1.84
N VAL A 278 -6.98 18.68 -3.13
CA VAL A 278 -6.22 19.36 -4.17
C VAL A 278 -7.16 20.23 -5.01
N GLY A 279 -6.79 21.49 -5.27
CA GLY A 279 -7.59 22.40 -6.09
C GLY A 279 -7.30 22.28 -7.59
N SER A 280 -6.13 21.76 -7.94
CA SER A 280 -5.68 21.58 -9.33
C SER A 280 -4.65 20.46 -9.45
N ALA A 281 -4.39 19.97 -10.67
CA ALA A 281 -3.27 19.05 -10.92
C ALA A 281 -1.90 19.68 -10.62
N THR A 282 -1.78 21.02 -10.70
CA THR A 282 -0.55 21.72 -10.31
C THR A 282 -0.40 21.81 -8.79
N ASP A 283 -1.49 21.89 -8.03
CA ASP A 283 -1.44 21.89 -6.56
C ASP A 283 -0.83 20.58 -6.06
N ALA A 284 -1.17 19.45 -6.70
CA ALA A 284 -0.56 18.15 -6.39
C ALA A 284 0.96 18.12 -6.61
N VAL A 285 1.47 18.86 -7.61
CA VAL A 285 2.92 19.03 -7.84
C VAL A 285 3.52 19.91 -6.76
N ASP A 286 2.88 21.04 -6.46
CA ASP A 286 3.36 22.01 -5.48
C ASP A 286 3.42 21.39 -4.06
N GLU A 287 2.43 20.58 -3.69
CA GLU A 287 2.41 19.80 -2.44
C GLU A 287 3.54 18.78 -2.38
N LEU A 288 3.78 18.06 -3.48
CA LEU A 288 4.90 17.12 -3.57
C LEU A 288 6.24 17.85 -3.37
N VAL A 289 6.43 19.01 -4.01
CA VAL A 289 7.65 19.83 -3.89
C VAL A 289 7.82 20.37 -2.46
N ALA A 290 6.74 20.85 -1.85
CA ALA A 290 6.73 21.39 -0.50
C ALA A 290 6.97 20.32 0.59
N ASP A 291 6.72 19.05 0.29
CA ASP A 291 6.93 17.95 1.24
C ASP A 291 8.42 17.81 1.59
N PRO A 292 8.77 17.56 2.87
CA PRO A 292 10.17 17.52 3.30
C PRO A 292 11.00 16.50 2.53
N THR A 293 12.18 16.91 2.07
CA THR A 293 13.10 16.01 1.36
C THR A 293 13.67 14.96 2.32
N CYS A 294 13.56 13.68 1.94
CA CYS A 294 14.10 12.53 2.68
C CYS A 294 15.08 11.78 1.78
N ALA A 295 16.29 11.53 2.29
CA ALA A 295 17.32 10.72 1.61
C ALA A 295 17.50 11.06 0.10
N PRO A 296 17.92 12.29 -0.25
CA PRO A 296 18.02 12.71 -1.65
C PRO A 296 19.15 11.97 -2.38
N PHE A 297 18.91 11.59 -3.64
CA PHE A 297 19.93 11.05 -4.55
C PHE A 297 19.96 11.90 -5.82
N LEU A 298 21.09 11.95 -6.51
CA LEU A 298 21.17 12.56 -7.83
C LEU A 298 21.34 11.46 -8.88
N ARG A 299 20.66 11.62 -10.02
CA ARG A 299 20.61 10.59 -11.08
C ARG A 299 22.01 10.11 -11.49
N GLU A 300 22.97 11.02 -11.62
CA GLU A 300 24.33 10.75 -12.10
C GLU A 300 25.16 9.86 -11.15
N TRP A 301 24.63 9.43 -10.01
CA TRP A 301 25.29 8.46 -9.13
C TRP A 301 24.88 7.02 -9.44
N LEU A 302 23.72 6.85 -10.06
CA LEU A 302 23.07 5.55 -10.25
C LEU A 302 22.88 5.21 -11.73
N ALA A 303 22.86 6.22 -12.61
CA ALA A 303 22.70 6.04 -14.04
C ALA A 303 23.61 6.99 -14.82
N ASP A 304 24.20 6.46 -15.90
CA ASP A 304 24.98 7.22 -16.87
C ASP A 304 24.11 7.73 -18.04
N GLY A 305 24.64 8.64 -18.84
CA GLY A 305 24.03 9.11 -20.09
C GLY A 305 23.10 10.32 -19.97
N ASP A 306 22.65 10.80 -21.13
CA ASP A 306 21.86 12.03 -21.26
C ASP A 306 20.41 11.87 -20.80
N ARG A 307 19.74 12.99 -20.51
CA ARG A 307 18.34 13.02 -20.04
C ARG A 307 17.35 12.99 -21.21
N GLU A 308 17.28 11.86 -21.91
CA GLU A 308 16.46 11.73 -23.11
C GLU A 308 15.02 11.30 -22.83
N THR A 309 14.81 10.31 -21.96
CA THR A 309 13.49 9.74 -21.66
C THR A 309 12.72 10.58 -20.64
N PHE A 310 11.40 10.33 -20.51
CA PHE A 310 10.59 10.97 -19.46
C PHE A 310 11.17 10.69 -18.07
N ALA A 311 11.47 9.43 -17.75
CA ALA A 311 12.03 9.03 -16.47
C ALA A 311 13.39 9.69 -16.20
N ASP A 312 14.23 9.87 -17.22
CA ASP A 312 15.51 10.56 -17.04
C ASP A 312 15.36 12.07 -16.80
N ARG A 313 14.35 12.69 -17.41
CA ARG A 313 14.07 14.13 -17.26
C ARG A 313 13.54 14.46 -15.87
N PHE A 314 12.67 13.61 -15.33
CA PHE A 314 11.98 13.81 -14.05
C PHE A 314 12.55 12.96 -12.91
N TRP A 315 13.80 12.48 -13.03
CA TRP A 315 14.37 11.50 -12.11
C TRP A 315 14.40 11.96 -10.65
N GLU A 316 14.86 13.18 -10.36
CA GLU A 316 14.91 13.70 -8.99
C GLU A 316 13.51 13.94 -8.42
N LEU A 317 12.56 14.40 -9.24
CA LEU A 317 11.17 14.56 -8.82
C LEU A 317 10.49 13.20 -8.56
N ASP A 318 10.75 12.19 -9.39
CA ASP A 318 10.32 10.81 -9.18
C ASP A 318 10.92 10.21 -7.90
N HIS A 319 12.20 10.49 -7.64
CA HIS A 319 12.87 10.11 -6.39
C HIS A 319 12.21 10.78 -5.19
N LYS A 320 11.89 12.07 -5.28
CA LYS A 320 11.15 12.80 -4.23
C LYS A 320 9.77 12.21 -4.00
N ARG A 321 9.00 11.95 -5.07
CA ARG A 321 7.68 11.30 -5.01
C ARG A 321 7.75 9.94 -4.34
N GLY A 322 8.83 9.20 -4.56
CA GLY A 322 9.11 7.93 -3.89
C GLY A 322 9.15 8.01 -2.36
N THR A 323 9.31 9.20 -1.77
CA THR A 323 9.23 9.45 -0.32
C THR A 323 8.07 10.38 0.07
N TYR A 324 7.16 10.65 -0.86
CA TYR A 324 5.88 11.32 -0.62
C TYR A 324 4.84 10.24 -0.32
N TRP A 325 4.45 10.08 0.94
CA TRP A 325 3.61 8.96 1.39
C TRP A 325 2.23 9.41 1.83
N ARG A 326 1.33 9.71 0.90
CA ARG A 326 -0.09 9.92 1.25
C ARG A 326 -0.85 8.62 1.03
N TRP A 327 -1.87 8.34 1.85
CA TRP A 327 -2.71 7.15 1.67
C TRP A 327 -3.43 7.16 0.30
N LEU A 328 -3.69 8.34 -0.27
CA LEU A 328 -3.99 8.52 -1.68
C LEU A 328 -2.93 9.44 -2.28
N ARG A 329 -2.21 8.98 -3.30
CA ARG A 329 -1.11 9.73 -3.89
C ARG A 329 -1.38 10.09 -5.35
N PRO A 330 -1.34 11.39 -5.72
CA PRO A 330 -1.18 11.81 -7.10
C PRO A 330 0.15 11.32 -7.67
N VAL A 331 0.11 10.70 -8.84
CA VAL A 331 1.30 10.29 -9.59
C VAL A 331 1.22 10.87 -10.99
N ILE A 332 2.19 11.70 -11.35
CA ILE A 332 2.32 12.27 -12.68
C ILE A 332 3.41 11.52 -13.44
N GLY A 333 3.09 11.16 -14.67
CA GLY A 333 3.94 10.36 -15.52
C GLY A 333 3.74 8.86 -15.34
N GLY A 334 4.03 8.09 -16.39
CA GLY A 334 3.90 6.63 -16.32
C GLY A 334 4.25 5.89 -17.59
N GLN A 335 3.99 4.58 -17.59
CA GLN A 335 3.95 3.81 -18.83
C GLN A 335 2.67 4.18 -19.61
N PRO A 336 2.75 4.32 -20.94
CA PRO A 336 1.59 4.68 -21.75
C PRO A 336 0.45 3.65 -21.67
N VAL A 337 -0.79 4.14 -21.80
CA VAL A 337 -2.00 3.32 -21.92
C VAL A 337 -2.72 3.67 -23.24
N ASP A 338 -3.14 2.64 -23.99
CA ASP A 338 -3.94 2.72 -25.22
C ASP A 338 -3.63 3.89 -26.19
N GLY A 339 -2.43 3.88 -26.79
CA GLY A 339 -2.04 4.92 -27.75
C GLY A 339 -1.79 6.31 -27.15
N GLY A 340 -1.95 6.48 -25.84
CA GLY A 340 -1.43 7.61 -25.08
C GLY A 340 0.09 7.58 -25.00
N ASP A 341 0.66 8.47 -24.18
CA ASP A 341 2.10 8.50 -23.93
C ASP A 341 2.42 8.60 -22.44
N ARG A 342 3.68 8.92 -22.11
CA ARG A 342 4.16 8.94 -20.72
C ARG A 342 3.64 10.12 -19.91
N TRP A 343 3.01 11.12 -20.53
CA TRP A 343 2.43 12.28 -19.87
C TRP A 343 1.01 11.97 -19.45
N SER A 344 0.85 11.46 -18.22
CA SER A 344 -0.44 11.16 -17.65
C SER A 344 -0.48 11.53 -16.17
N ILE A 345 -1.68 11.52 -15.60
CA ILE A 345 -1.89 11.67 -14.15
C ILE A 345 -2.77 10.53 -13.64
N ARG A 346 -2.41 9.97 -12.49
CA ARG A 346 -3.12 8.85 -11.88
C ARG A 346 -3.22 9.01 -10.37
N LEU A 347 -4.26 8.41 -9.82
CA LEU A 347 -4.43 8.17 -8.40
C LEU A 347 -3.75 6.84 -8.07
N GLU A 348 -2.96 6.81 -7.02
CA GLU A 348 -2.43 5.59 -6.41
C GLU A 348 -3.07 5.43 -5.03
N TYR A 349 -3.82 4.34 -4.85
CA TYR A 349 -4.69 4.10 -3.70
C TYR A 349 -4.01 3.12 -2.73
N ARG A 350 -3.40 3.61 -1.65
CA ARG A 350 -2.39 2.87 -0.86
C ARG A 350 -2.81 2.29 0.50
N PRO A 351 -4.02 2.51 1.05
CA PRO A 351 -4.32 2.02 2.38
C PRO A 351 -4.66 0.52 2.42
N LEU A 352 -4.83 -0.13 1.27
CA LEU A 352 -5.35 -1.49 1.22
C LEU A 352 -4.25 -2.52 1.53
N PRO A 353 -4.44 -3.42 2.50
CA PRO A 353 -3.52 -4.54 2.70
C PRO A 353 -3.61 -5.54 1.55
N THR A 354 -2.54 -6.29 1.33
CA THR A 354 -2.57 -7.45 0.43
C THR A 354 -3.66 -8.43 0.87
N GLN A 355 -4.43 -8.93 -0.10
CA GLN A 355 -5.52 -9.86 0.12
C GLN A 355 -5.10 -11.32 -0.15
N PRO A 356 -5.82 -12.32 0.41
CA PRO A 356 -5.38 -13.71 0.37
C PRO A 356 -5.32 -14.34 -1.03
N SER A 357 -6.11 -13.84 -1.99
CA SER A 357 -6.22 -14.39 -3.35
C SER A 357 -6.05 -13.31 -4.42
N ILE A 358 -5.58 -13.68 -5.62
CA ILE A 358 -5.53 -12.73 -6.74
C ILE A 358 -6.93 -12.21 -7.10
N THR A 359 -7.97 -13.03 -6.93
CA THR A 359 -9.36 -12.61 -7.17
C THR A 359 -9.77 -11.50 -6.20
N ASP A 360 -9.43 -11.59 -4.92
CA ASP A 360 -9.68 -10.51 -3.96
C ASP A 360 -8.88 -9.24 -4.29
N ASN A 361 -7.59 -9.37 -4.62
CA ASN A 361 -6.73 -8.22 -4.94
C ASN A 361 -7.21 -7.46 -6.19
N VAL A 362 -7.56 -8.18 -7.26
CA VAL A 362 -8.18 -7.58 -8.47
C VAL A 362 -9.60 -7.09 -8.18
N GLY A 363 -10.31 -7.77 -7.27
CA GLY A 363 -11.58 -7.33 -6.71
C GLY A 363 -11.50 -5.91 -6.18
N PHE A 364 -10.52 -5.62 -5.33
CA PHE A 364 -10.35 -4.29 -4.77
C PHE A 364 -9.87 -3.27 -5.80
N GLN A 365 -9.06 -3.67 -6.78
CA GLN A 365 -8.75 -2.84 -7.95
C GLN A 365 -10.04 -2.41 -8.68
N CYS A 366 -10.94 -3.37 -8.94
CA CYS A 366 -12.23 -3.13 -9.59
C CYS A 366 -13.16 -2.28 -8.73
N LEU A 367 -13.21 -2.51 -7.42
CA LEU A 367 -14.00 -1.71 -6.47
C LEU A 367 -13.52 -0.25 -6.47
N VAL A 368 -12.22 0.00 -6.31
CA VAL A 368 -11.66 1.36 -6.28
C VAL A 368 -11.87 2.06 -7.62
N ALA A 369 -11.46 1.44 -8.73
CA ALA A 369 -11.57 2.06 -10.05
C ALA A 369 -13.03 2.28 -10.47
N GLY A 370 -13.88 1.28 -10.24
CA GLY A 370 -15.32 1.35 -10.49
C GLY A 370 -15.98 2.45 -9.67
N LEU A 371 -15.69 2.51 -8.37
CA LEU A 371 -16.32 3.48 -7.47
C LEU A 371 -15.91 4.91 -7.82
N VAL A 372 -14.61 5.17 -8.00
CA VAL A 372 -14.11 6.50 -8.35
C VAL A 372 -14.68 6.97 -9.69
N ARG A 373 -14.68 6.10 -10.71
CA ARG A 373 -15.28 6.41 -12.01
C ARG A 373 -16.79 6.63 -11.93
N GLY A 374 -17.50 5.74 -11.23
CA GLY A 374 -18.95 5.78 -11.12
C GLY A 374 -19.45 7.01 -10.38
N LEU A 375 -18.79 7.40 -9.30
CA LEU A 375 -19.07 8.64 -8.58
C LEU A 375 -18.82 9.87 -9.46
N GLY A 376 -17.70 9.91 -10.17
CA GLY A 376 -17.37 11.01 -11.08
C GLY A 376 -18.38 11.16 -12.22
N ALA A 377 -18.75 10.06 -12.87
CA ALA A 377 -19.71 10.05 -13.96
C ALA A 377 -21.16 10.29 -13.53
N ALA A 378 -21.50 9.99 -12.27
CA ALA A 378 -22.79 10.31 -11.69
C ALA A 378 -22.94 11.76 -11.24
N ASP A 379 -21.88 12.57 -11.39
CA ASP A 379 -21.80 13.90 -10.78
C ASP A 379 -22.03 13.86 -9.24
N HIS A 380 -21.61 12.78 -8.58
CA HIS A 380 -21.96 12.51 -7.18
C HIS A 380 -21.44 13.60 -6.22
N PRO A 381 -22.23 14.03 -5.22
CA PRO A 381 -21.85 15.11 -4.30
C PRO A 381 -20.89 14.67 -3.19
N LEU A 382 -20.32 13.45 -3.23
CA LEU A 382 -19.49 12.92 -2.14
C LEU A 382 -18.28 13.81 -1.85
N ALA A 383 -17.71 14.48 -2.86
CA ALA A 383 -16.60 15.41 -2.67
C ALA A 383 -16.94 16.60 -1.74
N THR A 384 -18.23 16.86 -1.48
CA THR A 384 -18.69 17.87 -0.52
C THR A 384 -18.63 17.41 0.94
N LEU A 385 -18.32 16.12 1.18
CA LEU A 385 -18.02 15.64 2.52
C LEU A 385 -16.72 16.28 3.01
N ASP A 386 -16.79 16.88 4.20
CA ASP A 386 -15.66 17.53 4.86
C ASP A 386 -14.47 16.57 4.96
N ARG A 387 -13.27 17.04 4.56
CA ARG A 387 -12.05 16.23 4.57
C ARG A 387 -11.77 15.62 5.94
N GLU A 388 -11.93 16.37 7.03
CA GLU A 388 -11.72 15.83 8.37
C GLU A 388 -12.72 14.72 8.73
N ALA A 389 -13.93 14.73 8.16
CA ALA A 389 -14.91 13.66 8.39
C ALA A 389 -14.51 12.37 7.65
N ALA A 390 -13.98 12.49 6.43
CA ALA A 390 -13.41 11.37 5.71
C ALA A 390 -12.14 10.83 6.41
N GLU A 391 -11.27 11.71 6.90
CA GLU A 391 -10.09 11.33 7.69
C GLU A 391 -10.47 10.58 8.97
N ARG A 392 -11.47 11.07 9.72
CA ARG A 392 -12.00 10.34 10.88
C ARG A 392 -12.56 8.98 10.49
N SER A 393 -13.35 8.90 9.42
CA SER A 393 -13.90 7.62 8.94
C SER A 393 -12.80 6.63 8.56
N PHE A 394 -11.69 7.13 8.00
CA PHE A 394 -10.53 6.32 7.65
C PHE A 394 -9.85 5.71 8.88
N TYR A 395 -9.50 6.52 9.88
CA TYR A 395 -8.89 5.98 11.09
C TYR A 395 -9.87 5.16 11.94
N ASP A 396 -11.18 5.47 11.90
CA ASP A 396 -12.17 4.60 12.54
C ASP A 396 -12.27 3.24 11.85
N ALA A 397 -12.12 3.18 10.52
CA ALA A 397 -11.98 1.92 9.78
C ALA A 397 -10.69 1.14 10.14
N VAL A 398 -9.61 1.84 10.45
CA VAL A 398 -8.37 1.22 10.95
C VAL A 398 -8.62 0.52 12.28
N GLU A 399 -9.29 1.19 13.21
CA GLU A 399 -9.55 0.68 14.55
C GLU A 399 -10.63 -0.40 14.54
N ASN A 400 -11.78 -0.12 13.90
CA ASN A 400 -13.04 -0.86 14.07
C ASN A 400 -13.46 -1.70 12.84
N GLY A 401 -12.73 -1.64 11.73
CA GLY A 401 -13.05 -2.39 10.51
C GLY A 401 -14.48 -2.12 10.03
N LEU A 402 -15.26 -3.18 9.77
CA LEU A 402 -16.68 -3.04 9.34
C LEU A 402 -17.61 -2.42 10.41
N GLU A 403 -17.19 -2.32 11.67
CA GLU A 403 -17.93 -1.61 12.71
C GLU A 403 -17.68 -0.10 12.72
N ALA A 404 -16.86 0.41 11.79
CA ALA A 404 -16.46 1.81 11.81
C ALA A 404 -17.62 2.81 11.66
N ASP A 405 -17.49 3.93 12.36
CA ASP A 405 -18.34 5.11 12.22
C ASP A 405 -17.96 5.88 10.96
N LEU A 406 -18.62 5.53 9.86
CA LEU A 406 -18.39 6.12 8.54
C LEU A 406 -19.24 7.39 8.34
N ALA A 407 -18.66 8.42 7.76
CA ALA A 407 -19.38 9.60 7.27
C ALA A 407 -19.52 9.54 5.75
N TRP A 408 -20.71 9.86 5.25
CA TRP A 408 -21.02 9.83 3.82
C TRP A 408 -22.01 10.93 3.43
N VAL A 409 -21.97 11.33 2.16
CA VAL A 409 -22.97 12.19 1.52
C VAL A 409 -23.58 11.37 0.39
N THR A 410 -24.87 11.09 0.46
CA THR A 410 -25.60 10.28 -0.52
C THR A 410 -25.71 10.98 -1.87
N VAL A 411 -26.16 10.26 -2.91
CA VAL A 411 -26.41 10.82 -4.23
C VAL A 411 -27.41 11.99 -4.22
N ASP A 412 -28.37 11.96 -3.29
CA ASP A 412 -29.37 13.02 -3.07
C ASP A 412 -28.80 14.22 -2.29
N GLY A 413 -27.57 14.12 -1.79
CA GLY A 413 -26.89 15.16 -1.02
C GLY A 413 -27.12 15.08 0.49
N ASP A 414 -27.78 14.02 0.99
CA ASP A 414 -28.03 13.83 2.42
C ASP A 414 -26.80 13.28 3.12
N ARG A 415 -26.50 13.81 4.32
CA ARG A 415 -25.42 13.28 5.16
C ARG A 415 -25.92 12.08 5.97
N THR A 416 -25.16 10.98 5.94
CA THR A 416 -25.50 9.75 6.67
C THR A 416 -24.26 9.12 7.30
N SER A 417 -24.49 8.35 8.36
CA SER A 417 -23.55 7.39 8.93
C SER A 417 -24.12 5.96 8.98
N ASP A 418 -25.27 5.73 8.35
CA ASP A 418 -25.83 4.40 8.22
C ASP A 418 -25.00 3.59 7.22
N ARG A 419 -24.19 2.67 7.75
CA ARG A 419 -23.33 1.78 6.96
C ARG A 419 -24.09 1.00 5.89
N SER A 420 -25.37 0.68 6.11
CA SER A 420 -26.18 -0.01 5.10
C SER A 420 -26.39 0.85 3.86
N VAL A 421 -26.67 2.15 4.06
CA VAL A 421 -26.80 3.13 2.97
C VAL A 421 -25.44 3.38 2.32
N VAL A 422 -24.38 3.53 3.12
CA VAL A 422 -23.02 3.73 2.60
C VAL A 422 -22.61 2.59 1.68
N TYR A 423 -22.77 1.34 2.12
CA TYR A 423 -22.34 0.19 1.33
C TYR A 423 -23.26 -0.10 0.15
N GLU A 424 -24.57 0.19 0.25
CA GLU A 424 -25.48 0.15 -0.91
C GLU A 424 -24.98 1.08 -2.02
N GLU A 425 -24.68 2.35 -1.71
CA GLU A 425 -24.15 3.29 -2.70
C GLU A 425 -22.74 2.94 -3.17
N VAL A 426 -21.84 2.49 -2.28
CA VAL A 426 -20.49 2.05 -2.65
C VAL A 426 -20.56 0.97 -3.73
N PHE A 427 -21.37 -0.07 -3.54
CA PHE A 427 -21.48 -1.14 -4.52
C PHE A 427 -22.30 -0.74 -5.76
N GLU A 428 -23.30 0.12 -5.62
CA GLU A 428 -24.06 0.67 -6.75
C GLU A 428 -23.14 1.46 -7.70
N PHE A 429 -22.41 2.44 -7.16
CA PHE A 429 -21.54 3.30 -7.96
C PHE A 429 -20.30 2.56 -8.47
N ALA A 430 -19.78 1.58 -7.72
CA ALA A 430 -18.74 0.71 -8.23
C ALA A 430 -19.19 -0.06 -9.48
N ARG A 431 -20.36 -0.71 -9.43
CA ARG A 431 -20.95 -1.40 -10.58
C ARG A 431 -21.26 -0.44 -11.73
N ARG A 432 -21.74 0.76 -11.43
CA ARG A 432 -21.98 1.79 -12.45
C ARG A 432 -20.70 2.14 -13.20
N GLY A 433 -19.62 2.48 -12.49
CA GLY A 433 -18.36 2.84 -13.13
C GLY A 433 -17.76 1.71 -13.96
N LEU A 434 -17.85 0.46 -13.49
CA LEU A 434 -17.42 -0.72 -14.28
C LEU A 434 -18.26 -0.92 -15.55
N ARG A 435 -19.59 -0.73 -15.49
CA ARG A 435 -20.45 -0.82 -16.68
C ARG A 435 -20.16 0.28 -17.69
N GLU A 436 -19.98 1.51 -17.22
CA GLU A 436 -19.58 2.62 -18.08
C GLU A 436 -18.19 2.41 -18.69
N ALA A 437 -17.31 1.67 -18.00
CA ALA A 437 -16.03 1.19 -18.51
C ALA A 437 -16.14 0.09 -19.57
N GLY A 438 -17.33 -0.42 -19.84
CA GLY A 438 -17.51 -1.54 -20.76
C GLY A 438 -17.03 -2.87 -20.18
N VAL A 439 -16.89 -2.98 -18.85
CA VAL A 439 -16.60 -4.25 -18.19
C VAL A 439 -17.86 -5.14 -18.26
N PRO A 440 -17.76 -6.38 -18.78
CA PRO A 440 -18.91 -7.27 -18.90
C PRO A 440 -19.52 -7.62 -17.54
N PRO A 441 -20.85 -7.82 -17.45
CA PRO A 441 -21.51 -8.17 -16.19
C PRO A 441 -20.92 -9.40 -15.48
N GLY A 442 -20.46 -10.41 -16.24
CA GLY A 442 -19.80 -11.60 -15.66
C GLY A 442 -18.51 -11.24 -14.92
N THR A 443 -17.66 -10.41 -15.52
CA THR A 443 -16.41 -9.92 -14.91
C THR A 443 -16.69 -9.03 -13.70
N ILE A 444 -17.75 -8.21 -13.74
CA ILE A 444 -18.17 -7.39 -12.60
C ILE A 444 -18.51 -8.27 -11.41
N GLU A 445 -19.36 -9.29 -11.60
CA GLU A 445 -19.77 -10.16 -10.50
C GLU A 445 -18.64 -11.09 -10.03
N GLU A 446 -17.74 -11.54 -10.93
CA GLU A 446 -16.54 -12.31 -10.54
C GLU A 446 -15.70 -11.58 -9.49
N TYR A 447 -15.52 -10.27 -9.66
CA TYR A 447 -14.61 -9.48 -8.83
C TYR A 447 -15.29 -8.70 -7.70
N LEU A 448 -16.55 -8.26 -7.85
CA LEU A 448 -17.25 -7.51 -6.80
C LEU A 448 -18.06 -8.38 -5.84
N ALA A 449 -18.67 -9.49 -6.30
CA ALA A 449 -19.53 -10.28 -5.42
C ALA A 449 -18.80 -10.84 -4.18
N PRO A 450 -17.54 -11.31 -4.26
CA PRO A 450 -16.80 -11.73 -3.07
C PRO A 450 -16.54 -10.60 -2.07
N ILE A 451 -16.36 -9.35 -2.54
CA ILE A 451 -16.15 -8.20 -1.65
C ILE A 451 -17.47 -7.76 -1.01
N GLU A 452 -18.57 -7.77 -1.76
CA GLU A 452 -19.90 -7.47 -1.23
C GLU A 452 -20.38 -8.51 -0.20
N ALA A 453 -20.00 -9.78 -0.40
CA ALA A 453 -20.24 -10.84 0.58
C ALA A 453 -19.59 -10.52 1.94
N ARG A 454 -18.42 -9.87 1.98
CA ARG A 454 -17.79 -9.45 3.25
C ARG A 454 -18.68 -8.51 4.08
N TRP A 455 -19.36 -7.59 3.41
CA TRP A 455 -20.34 -6.72 4.07
C TRP A 455 -21.59 -7.49 4.51
N THR A 456 -22.11 -8.35 3.64
CA THR A 456 -23.33 -9.13 3.90
C THR A 456 -23.14 -10.11 5.06
N ASP A 457 -22.02 -10.81 5.07
CA ASP A 457 -21.65 -11.83 6.05
C ASP A 457 -20.91 -11.24 7.27
N ARG A 458 -20.66 -9.92 7.26
CA ARG A 458 -20.00 -9.16 8.33
C ARG A 458 -18.64 -9.72 8.74
N THR A 459 -17.88 -10.20 7.76
CA THR A 459 -16.57 -10.80 7.95
C THR A 459 -15.53 -10.19 7.03
N THR A 460 -14.29 -10.13 7.51
CA THR A 460 -13.10 -9.71 6.77
C THR A 460 -11.97 -10.65 7.15
N PRO A 461 -10.87 -10.70 6.37
CA PRO A 461 -9.69 -11.46 6.78
C PRO A 461 -9.23 -11.10 8.20
N SER A 462 -9.28 -9.82 8.57
CA SER A 462 -9.00 -9.35 9.94
C SER A 462 -9.89 -10.00 11.01
N ARG A 463 -11.22 -9.95 10.84
CA ARG A 463 -12.16 -10.60 11.77
C ARG A 463 -11.96 -12.11 11.84
N TRP A 464 -11.80 -12.75 10.68
CA TRP A 464 -11.55 -14.19 10.59
C TRP A 464 -10.29 -14.59 11.37
N LYS A 465 -9.19 -13.81 11.26
CA LYS A 465 -7.97 -14.07 12.03
C LYS A 465 -8.22 -13.97 13.54
N LEU A 466 -8.92 -12.94 13.99
CA LEU A 466 -9.26 -12.76 15.41
C LEU A 466 -10.15 -13.90 15.93
N ASP A 467 -11.17 -14.30 15.17
CA ASP A 467 -12.06 -15.41 15.53
C ASP A 467 -11.30 -16.74 15.64
N ARG A 468 -10.40 -17.04 14.69
CA ARG A 468 -9.56 -18.24 14.74
C ARG A 468 -8.61 -18.26 15.94
N VAL A 469 -8.06 -17.12 16.33
CA VAL A 469 -7.22 -17.04 17.54
C VAL A 469 -8.07 -17.23 18.79
N ALA A 470 -9.25 -16.59 18.87
CA ALA A 470 -10.16 -16.74 20.00
C ALA A 470 -10.61 -18.21 20.19
N GLU A 471 -11.00 -18.89 19.12
CA GLU A 471 -11.40 -20.31 19.16
C GLU A 471 -10.28 -21.23 19.66
N ARG A 472 -9.02 -20.93 19.30
CA ARG A 472 -7.86 -21.69 19.77
C ARG A 472 -7.54 -21.42 21.24
N LEU A 473 -7.65 -20.18 21.68
CA LEU A 473 -7.54 -19.83 23.10
C LEU A 473 -8.61 -20.53 23.93
N ASP A 474 -9.87 -20.54 23.47
CA ASP A 474 -10.98 -21.24 24.11
C ASP A 474 -10.76 -22.77 24.16
N ALA A 475 -10.02 -23.32 23.18
CA ALA A 475 -9.59 -24.72 23.15
C ALA A 475 -8.39 -25.03 24.06
N GLY A 476 -7.77 -24.01 24.65
CA GLY A 476 -6.67 -24.13 25.62
C GLY A 476 -5.26 -23.93 25.05
N ASP A 477 -5.12 -23.50 23.80
CA ASP A 477 -3.82 -23.12 23.23
C ASP A 477 -3.28 -21.86 23.96
N GLY A 478 -1.96 -21.75 24.09
CA GLY A 478 -1.33 -20.48 24.48
C GLY A 478 -1.42 -19.44 23.36
N PHE A 479 -1.27 -18.15 23.67
CA PHE A 479 -1.42 -17.09 22.66
C PHE A 479 -0.50 -17.23 21.44
N ASP A 480 0.78 -17.56 21.64
CA ASP A 480 1.73 -17.81 20.53
C ASP A 480 1.28 -18.99 19.65
N ASP A 481 0.89 -20.11 20.25
CA ASP A 481 0.40 -21.29 19.54
C ASP A 481 -0.93 -21.00 18.80
N ALA A 482 -1.82 -20.21 19.42
CA ALA A 482 -3.08 -19.80 18.81
C ALA A 482 -2.87 -18.95 17.55
N VAL A 483 -1.96 -17.97 17.61
CA VAL A 483 -1.61 -17.12 16.46
C VAL A 483 -0.90 -17.93 15.37
N ARG A 484 0.07 -18.78 15.72
CA ARG A 484 0.73 -19.68 14.75
C ARG A 484 -0.25 -20.62 14.07
N GLY A 485 -1.19 -21.18 14.85
CA GLY A 485 -2.23 -22.06 14.35
C GLY A 485 -3.20 -21.36 13.41
N MET A 486 -3.58 -20.11 13.72
CA MET A 486 -4.36 -19.25 12.81
C MET A 486 -3.59 -18.97 11.52
N GLN A 487 -2.32 -18.56 11.61
CA GLN A 487 -1.52 -18.21 10.44
C GLN A 487 -1.29 -19.42 9.53
N ALA A 488 -1.05 -20.60 10.11
CA ALA A 488 -0.94 -21.85 9.35
C ALA A 488 -2.24 -22.18 8.58
N GLU A 489 -3.41 -21.94 9.20
CA GLU A 489 -4.69 -22.10 8.51
C GLU A 489 -4.89 -21.05 7.41
N TYR A 490 -4.53 -19.79 7.68
CA TYR A 490 -4.60 -18.70 6.71
C TYR A 490 -3.79 -19.05 5.46
N VAL A 491 -2.53 -19.47 5.63
CA VAL A 491 -1.65 -19.86 4.53
C VAL A 491 -2.24 -21.01 3.73
N ARG A 492 -2.79 -22.04 4.41
CA ARG A 492 -3.43 -23.18 3.75
C ARG A 492 -4.62 -22.75 2.89
N ARG A 493 -5.46 -21.84 3.39
CA ARG A 493 -6.65 -21.34 2.65
C ARG A 493 -6.25 -20.41 1.51
N ALA A 494 -5.36 -19.45 1.75
CA ALA A 494 -4.80 -18.58 0.71
C ALA A 494 -4.13 -19.40 -0.42
N GLY A 495 -3.54 -20.54 -0.08
CA GLY A 495 -2.96 -21.49 -1.04
C GLY A 495 -3.95 -22.13 -2.02
N THR A 496 -5.26 -22.18 -1.72
CA THR A 496 -6.27 -22.70 -2.68
C THR A 496 -6.52 -21.71 -3.81
N GLY A 497 -6.25 -20.43 -3.58
CA GLY A 497 -6.53 -19.34 -4.52
C GLY A 497 -8.02 -18.97 -4.61
N GLU A 498 -8.86 -19.57 -3.77
CA GLU A 498 -10.28 -19.20 -3.66
C GLU A 498 -10.42 -17.83 -2.98
N PRO A 499 -11.41 -17.02 -3.38
CA PRO A 499 -11.73 -15.76 -2.71
C PRO A 499 -11.99 -15.96 -1.21
N PHE A 500 -11.64 -14.97 -0.39
CA PHE A 500 -11.86 -15.03 1.05
C PHE A 500 -13.32 -15.35 1.43
N ALA A 501 -14.30 -14.84 0.69
CA ALA A 501 -15.72 -15.09 0.94
C ALA A 501 -16.11 -16.58 0.87
N GLU A 502 -15.28 -17.43 0.25
CA GLU A 502 -15.50 -18.88 0.15
C GLU A 502 -14.84 -19.66 1.29
N TRP A 503 -14.16 -18.99 2.22
CA TRP A 503 -13.49 -19.63 3.36
C TRP A 503 -14.52 -20.08 4.40
N SER A 504 -14.85 -21.38 4.37
CA SER A 504 -15.73 -22.05 5.35
C SER A 504 -15.18 -22.18 6.75
#